data_AF-A0A1V3U3R2-F1
#
_entry.id   AF-A0A1V3U3R2-F1
#
_cell.length_a   1.000
_cell.length_b   1.000
_cell.length_c   1.000
_cell.angle_alpha   90.00
_cell.angle_beta   90.00
_cell.angle_gamma   90.00
#
_symmetry.space_group_name_H-M   'P 1'
#
loop_
_entity.id
_entity.type
_entity.pdbx_description
1 polymer ?
#
loop_
_entity_poly.entity_id
_entity_poly.type
_entity_poly.pdbx_seq_one_letter_code
_entity_poly.pdbx_strand_id
1 'polypeptide(L)'
;MNKFLTSLFLFFCFIQMSAQKVWLAPNNTGYAPVRTYNGATISNLIQVQIHANSSQGIQMQNWSLSYRVVGAITNWDAKSFPAEKLKFRFNNVGSNGVNDQGISPNSGNMGLNTNPMPFQYTNSYFVNNSPYSLQVVNRYFMMILGYDVIIDGGAYLQEYSSWNNYTVNLVIEIRNSKGELIDSKPVSFQMQIHPDDTPPKPAEEYMIMLDPLAKNVLLEFKTPADYANGVSKIYNRALSITSSTGYAVQVNSTNSDLTSTSNQRLPVNAINLSVKDNQSQSLMGNVGLSSSKQSIITSTAPAKTVRYFDLIYSTKAGDTRFFDRTQEQYSGTLIFSLIPQ
;
A
#
# COMPACT_ATOMS: atom_id res chain seq x y z
N MET A 1 92.65 -22.24 21.58
CA MET A 1 91.52 -23.09 22.03
C MET A 1 90.30 -22.60 21.27
N ASN A 2 89.84 -23.38 20.28
CA ASN A 2 88.92 -22.97 19.22
C ASN A 2 87.58 -23.73 19.32
N LYS A 3 86.54 -23.16 18.69
CA LYS A 3 85.19 -23.69 18.36
C LYS A 3 84.11 -23.20 19.35
N PHE A 4 83.39 -22.11 19.05
CA PHE A 4 82.24 -22.03 18.14
C PHE A 4 81.16 -23.05 18.54
N LEU A 5 80.17 -22.60 19.33
CA LEU A 5 78.94 -23.35 19.58
C LEU A 5 77.75 -22.45 19.27
N THR A 6 77.04 -22.92 18.27
CA THR A 6 76.02 -22.27 17.46
C THR A 6 74.65 -22.39 18.13
N SER A 7 73.83 -21.38 17.85
CA SER A 7 72.42 -21.17 18.16
C SER A 7 71.49 -22.40 18.04
N LEU A 8 70.46 -22.48 18.89
CA LEU A 8 69.18 -23.12 18.56
C LEU A 8 68.02 -22.32 19.17
N PHE A 9 67.63 -21.24 18.49
CA PHE A 9 66.37 -20.53 18.73
C PHE A 9 65.27 -21.28 17.96
N LEU A 10 64.47 -22.10 18.66
CA LEU A 10 63.30 -22.78 18.09
C LEU A 10 62.20 -21.75 17.84
N PHE A 11 62.16 -21.21 16.63
CA PHE A 11 61.07 -20.38 16.11
C PHE A 11 59.89 -21.31 15.78
N PHE A 12 58.97 -21.50 16.73
CA PHE A 12 57.66 -22.10 16.46
C PHE A 12 56.85 -21.12 15.59
N CYS A 13 57.05 -21.19 14.27
CA CYS A 13 56.09 -20.67 13.30
C CYS A 13 54.82 -21.53 13.40
N PHE A 14 53.89 -21.15 14.28
CA PHE A 14 52.50 -21.55 14.12
C PHE A 14 52.00 -20.95 12.82
N ILE A 15 52.03 -21.74 11.75
CA ILE A 15 51.22 -21.48 10.57
C ILE A 15 49.78 -21.66 11.06
N GLN A 16 49.11 -20.56 11.42
CA GLN A 16 47.67 -20.56 11.57
C GLN A 16 47.10 -20.92 10.20
N MET A 17 46.74 -22.19 10.03
CA MET A 17 45.90 -22.61 8.91
C MET A 17 44.61 -21.79 9.04
N SER A 18 44.44 -20.81 8.17
CA SER A 18 43.21 -20.02 8.13
C SER A 18 42.06 -20.97 7.82
N ALA A 19 41.17 -21.12 8.80
CA ALA A 19 39.88 -21.77 8.66
C ALA A 19 39.15 -21.17 7.44
N GLN A 20 38.78 -21.99 6.44
CA GLN A 20 38.09 -21.49 5.25
C GLN A 20 36.66 -21.08 5.61
N LYS A 21 36.46 -19.77 5.81
CA LYS A 21 35.24 -19.07 6.30
C LYS A 21 34.00 -19.35 5.45
N VAL A 22 32.79 -19.30 6.02
CA VAL A 22 31.53 -19.18 5.25
C VAL A 22 31.63 -18.01 4.28
N TRP A 23 31.17 -18.20 3.05
CA TRP A 23 31.20 -17.15 2.01
C TRP A 23 29.93 -17.15 1.16
N LEU A 24 29.68 -16.01 0.55
CA LEU A 24 28.57 -15.77 -0.36
C LEU A 24 29.07 -15.80 -1.82
N ALA A 25 28.23 -16.30 -2.72
CA ALA A 25 28.42 -16.18 -4.16
C ALA A 25 27.09 -15.84 -4.85
N PRO A 26 26.53 -14.64 -4.61
CA PRO A 26 25.27 -14.25 -5.23
C PRO A 26 25.48 -13.99 -6.72
N ASN A 27 24.46 -14.33 -7.52
CA ASN A 27 24.44 -14.06 -8.95
C ASN A 27 23.03 -13.65 -9.40
N ASN A 28 22.96 -13.02 -10.57
CA ASN A 28 21.71 -12.84 -11.29
C ASN A 28 21.63 -13.82 -12.46
N THR A 29 20.42 -14.16 -12.85
CA THR A 29 20.15 -15.11 -13.94
C THR A 29 19.72 -14.44 -15.25
N GLY A 30 19.69 -13.10 -15.31
CA GLY A 30 19.25 -12.37 -16.48
C GLY A 30 18.88 -10.91 -16.22
N TYR A 31 17.90 -10.43 -16.99
CA TYR A 31 17.41 -9.05 -16.94
C TYR A 31 15.89 -9.01 -16.65
N ALA A 32 15.41 -7.86 -16.19
CA ALA A 32 14.01 -7.64 -15.83
C ALA A 32 13.28 -6.73 -16.84
N PRO A 33 12.57 -7.28 -17.84
CA PRO A 33 11.71 -6.49 -18.71
C PRO A 33 10.38 -6.13 -18.04
N VAL A 34 10.00 -4.86 -18.09
CA VAL A 34 8.66 -4.38 -17.74
C VAL A 34 7.98 -3.90 -19.00
N ARG A 35 7.14 -4.78 -19.57
CA ARG A 35 6.44 -4.58 -20.85
C ARG A 35 4.98 -4.17 -20.70
N THR A 36 4.47 -4.10 -19.47
CA THR A 36 3.09 -3.66 -19.21
C THR A 36 3.01 -2.76 -17.99
N TYR A 37 1.97 -1.96 -17.89
CA TYR A 37 1.68 -1.17 -16.69
C TYR A 37 1.25 -2.01 -15.49
N ASN A 38 1.03 -3.32 -15.64
CA ASN A 38 0.82 -4.24 -14.52
C ASN A 38 2.11 -4.60 -13.76
N GLY A 39 3.26 -4.08 -14.21
CA GLY A 39 4.57 -4.38 -13.63
C GLY A 39 5.13 -5.68 -14.17
N ALA A 40 6.00 -6.32 -13.39
CA ALA A 40 6.58 -7.62 -13.76
C ALA A 40 6.97 -8.43 -12.52
N THR A 41 7.02 -9.75 -12.67
CA THR A 41 7.64 -10.66 -11.69
C THR A 41 8.59 -11.56 -12.44
N ILE A 42 9.88 -11.45 -12.13
CA ILE A 42 10.94 -12.24 -12.77
C ILE A 42 11.36 -13.32 -11.81
N SER A 43 11.05 -14.57 -12.17
CA SER A 43 11.24 -15.69 -11.27
C SER A 43 12.72 -16.05 -11.11
N ASN A 44 13.17 -16.26 -9.87
CA ASN A 44 14.57 -16.61 -9.56
C ASN A 44 15.62 -15.70 -10.22
N LEU A 45 15.33 -14.41 -10.33
CA LEU A 45 16.26 -13.45 -10.95
C LEU A 45 17.55 -13.33 -10.14
N ILE A 46 17.46 -13.41 -8.81
CA ILE A 46 18.61 -13.40 -7.91
C ILE A 46 18.73 -14.74 -7.20
N GLN A 47 19.93 -15.32 -7.25
CA GLN A 47 20.28 -16.51 -6.51
C GLN A 47 21.38 -16.17 -5.51
N VAL A 48 21.12 -16.44 -4.23
CA VAL A 48 22.09 -16.25 -3.16
C VAL A 48 22.67 -17.61 -2.79
N GLN A 49 23.91 -17.85 -3.23
CA GLN A 49 24.64 -19.05 -2.84
C GLN A 49 25.37 -18.80 -1.53
N ILE A 50 25.19 -19.70 -0.57
CA ILE A 50 25.87 -19.70 0.72
C ILE A 50 26.68 -20.98 0.79
N HIS A 51 27.99 -20.83 0.97
CA HIS A 51 28.91 -21.93 1.05
C HIS A 51 29.54 -22.00 2.43
N ALA A 52 29.69 -23.22 2.94
CA ALA A 52 30.35 -23.48 4.21
C ALA A 52 31.34 -24.63 4.05
N ASN A 53 32.56 -24.42 4.54
CA ASN A 53 33.61 -25.42 4.63
C ASN A 53 33.97 -25.71 6.08
N SER A 54 34.46 -26.91 6.32
CA SER A 54 34.89 -27.41 7.62
C SER A 54 35.89 -26.46 8.29
N SER A 55 35.51 -25.92 9.48
CA SER A 55 36.32 -25.18 10.48
C SER A 55 35.62 -23.96 11.13
N GLN A 56 34.30 -23.78 10.98
CA GLN A 56 33.60 -22.56 11.47
C GLN A 56 33.40 -22.45 13.00
N GLY A 57 33.68 -23.50 13.79
CA GLY A 57 33.34 -23.55 15.21
C GLY A 57 31.85 -23.28 15.47
N ILE A 58 31.48 -22.73 16.64
CA ILE A 58 30.08 -22.43 16.96
C ILE A 58 29.52 -21.13 16.33
N GLN A 59 30.30 -20.43 15.51
CA GLN A 59 30.00 -19.04 15.15
C GLN A 59 28.78 -18.87 14.24
N MET A 60 28.46 -19.90 13.46
CA MET A 60 27.37 -19.84 12.47
C MET A 60 26.05 -20.46 12.98
N GLN A 61 25.84 -20.46 14.30
CA GLN A 61 24.50 -20.54 14.91
C GLN A 61 23.84 -19.16 14.83
N ASN A 62 22.51 -19.09 14.72
CA ASN A 62 21.75 -17.83 14.74
C ASN A 62 22.27 -16.74 13.78
N TRP A 63 22.72 -17.15 12.59
CA TRP A 63 23.21 -16.22 11.58
C TRP A 63 22.07 -15.39 10.98
N SER A 64 22.44 -14.25 10.40
CA SER A 64 21.51 -13.39 9.66
C SER A 64 22.03 -13.15 8.26
N LEU A 65 21.10 -13.04 7.30
CA LEU A 65 21.39 -12.72 5.91
C LEU A 65 20.50 -11.55 5.48
N SER A 66 21.14 -10.49 5.03
CA SER A 66 20.48 -9.25 4.65
C SER A 66 20.91 -8.78 3.27
N TYR A 67 20.09 -7.92 2.69
CA TYR A 67 20.42 -7.17 1.47
C TYR A 67 20.08 -5.69 1.65
N ARG A 68 20.69 -4.85 0.81
CA ARG A 68 20.31 -3.44 0.64
C ARG A 68 20.64 -2.96 -0.76
N VAL A 69 19.93 -1.93 -1.21
CA VAL A 69 20.25 -1.19 -2.43
C VAL A 69 21.44 -0.29 -2.19
N VAL A 70 22.33 -0.20 -3.18
CA VAL A 70 23.53 0.63 -3.13
C VAL A 70 23.51 1.64 -4.27
N GLY A 71 23.45 2.93 -3.91
CA GLY A 71 23.35 4.02 -4.88
C GLY A 71 21.98 4.10 -5.54
N ALA A 72 21.73 5.20 -6.25
CA ALA A 72 20.48 5.40 -6.98
C ALA A 72 20.36 4.41 -8.13
N ILE A 73 19.15 3.87 -8.34
CA ILE A 73 18.83 3.01 -9.48
C ILE A 73 18.66 3.93 -10.69
N THR A 74 19.69 4.01 -11.54
CA THR A 74 19.72 4.99 -12.63
C THR A 74 19.89 4.32 -13.99
N ASN A 75 19.37 4.98 -15.03
CA ASN A 75 19.69 4.69 -16.43
C ASN A 75 20.74 5.70 -16.96
N TRP A 76 21.17 5.55 -18.22
CA TRP A 76 22.15 6.46 -18.83
C TRP A 76 21.68 7.92 -18.96
N ASP A 77 20.37 8.18 -18.92
CA ASP A 77 19.82 9.55 -18.90
C ASP A 77 19.82 10.17 -17.49
N ALA A 78 20.51 9.54 -16.53
CA ALA A 78 20.54 9.92 -15.11
C ALA A 78 19.16 9.93 -14.43
N LYS A 79 18.17 9.23 -15.00
CA LYS A 79 16.82 9.11 -14.45
C LYS A 79 16.83 8.10 -13.32
N SER A 80 16.32 8.49 -12.15
CA SER A 80 16.32 7.62 -10.95
C SER A 80 14.99 6.89 -10.80
N PHE A 81 15.03 5.56 -10.72
CA PHE A 81 13.87 4.72 -10.42
C PHE A 81 13.69 4.56 -8.90
N PRO A 82 12.45 4.62 -8.37
CA PRO A 82 12.17 4.44 -6.95
C PRO A 82 12.47 3.01 -6.49
N ALA A 83 13.35 2.85 -5.51
CA ALA A 83 13.76 1.54 -5.01
C ALA A 83 12.58 0.77 -4.40
N GLU A 84 11.70 1.45 -3.66
CA GLU A 84 10.55 0.87 -2.97
C GLU A 84 9.50 0.24 -3.90
N LYS A 85 9.58 0.48 -5.21
CA LYS A 85 8.76 -0.18 -6.24
C LYS A 85 9.29 -1.55 -6.66
N LEU A 86 10.46 -1.94 -6.18
CA LEU A 86 11.04 -3.26 -6.35
C LEU A 86 10.90 -4.07 -5.06
N LYS A 87 10.62 -5.36 -5.18
CA LYS A 87 10.54 -6.28 -4.04
C LYS A 87 11.25 -7.58 -4.33
N PHE A 88 11.83 -8.19 -3.30
CA PHE A 88 12.17 -9.60 -3.33
C PHE A 88 11.00 -10.42 -2.82
N ARG A 89 10.80 -11.61 -3.41
CA ARG A 89 9.96 -12.66 -2.84
C ARG A 89 10.73 -13.97 -2.88
N PHE A 90 10.83 -14.65 -1.75
CA PHE A 90 11.43 -15.98 -1.70
C PHE A 90 10.67 -16.94 -2.62
N ASN A 91 11.40 -17.73 -3.40
CA ASN A 91 10.82 -18.71 -4.31
C ASN A 91 11.19 -20.13 -3.88
N ASN A 92 12.48 -20.45 -3.84
CA ASN A 92 12.94 -21.80 -3.53
C ASN A 92 14.27 -21.83 -2.78
N VAL A 93 14.56 -22.99 -2.21
CA VAL A 93 15.87 -23.34 -1.68
C VAL A 93 16.29 -24.69 -2.23
N GLY A 94 17.54 -24.76 -2.71
CA GLY A 94 18.22 -26.01 -3.03
C GLY A 94 19.48 -26.15 -2.18
N SER A 95 19.94 -27.38 -1.94
CA SER A 95 21.20 -27.61 -1.23
C SER A 95 21.95 -28.82 -1.75
N ASN A 96 23.26 -28.79 -1.52
CA ASN A 96 24.13 -29.95 -1.60
C ASN A 96 24.71 -30.19 -0.20
N GLY A 97 24.18 -31.21 0.48
CA GLY A 97 24.55 -31.56 1.84
C GLY A 97 23.53 -31.11 2.89
N VAL A 98 23.88 -31.43 4.14
CA VAL A 98 23.12 -31.20 5.38
C VAL A 98 24.04 -30.53 6.39
N ASN A 99 23.48 -29.87 7.40
CA ASN A 99 24.26 -29.37 8.53
C ASN A 99 24.79 -30.53 9.41
N ASP A 100 25.56 -30.22 10.45
CA ASP A 100 26.11 -31.23 11.38
C ASP A 100 25.06 -32.05 12.14
N GLN A 101 23.82 -31.58 12.20
CA GLN A 101 22.70 -32.30 12.81
C GLN A 101 22.01 -33.27 11.81
N GLY A 102 22.50 -33.35 10.57
CA GLY A 102 21.90 -34.18 9.53
C GLY A 102 20.63 -33.60 8.91
N ILE A 103 20.36 -32.30 9.10
CA ILE A 103 19.15 -31.63 8.65
C ILE A 103 19.42 -30.91 7.31
N SER A 104 18.57 -31.16 6.31
CA SER A 104 18.58 -30.39 5.04
C SER A 104 17.90 -29.02 5.24
N PRO A 105 18.43 -27.94 4.63
CA PRO A 105 17.83 -26.62 4.73
C PRO A 105 16.48 -26.57 4.00
N ASN A 106 15.50 -25.89 4.60
CA ASN A 106 14.24 -25.50 3.97
C ASN A 106 13.82 -24.12 4.49
N SER A 107 12.85 -23.47 3.84
CA SER A 107 12.43 -22.11 4.23
C SER A 107 11.94 -22.02 5.68
N GLY A 108 11.25 -23.06 6.17
CA GLY A 108 10.72 -23.11 7.53
C GLY A 108 11.81 -23.24 8.58
N ASN A 109 12.71 -24.23 8.45
CA ASN A 109 13.76 -24.46 9.44
C ASN A 109 14.84 -23.37 9.46
N MET A 110 15.01 -22.65 8.35
CA MET A 110 15.88 -21.48 8.29
C MET A 110 15.21 -20.21 8.80
N GLY A 111 13.88 -20.17 8.95
CA GLY A 111 13.16 -18.95 9.32
C GLY A 111 13.27 -17.87 8.24
N LEU A 112 13.24 -18.25 6.96
CA LEU A 112 13.28 -17.29 5.86
C LEU A 112 12.01 -16.44 5.83
N ASN A 113 12.16 -15.14 5.56
CA ASN A 113 11.04 -14.29 5.23
C ASN A 113 10.54 -14.61 3.81
N THR A 114 9.32 -15.15 3.74
CA THR A 114 8.67 -15.52 2.47
C THR A 114 7.72 -14.44 1.95
N ASN A 115 7.45 -13.39 2.73
CA ASN A 115 6.63 -12.27 2.29
C ASN A 115 7.41 -11.38 1.30
N PRO A 116 6.72 -10.65 0.41
CA PRO A 116 7.37 -9.64 -0.41
C PRO A 116 8.08 -8.58 0.43
N MET A 117 9.37 -8.40 0.21
CA MET A 117 10.23 -7.45 0.92
C MET A 117 10.60 -6.29 -0.02
N PRO A 118 10.18 -5.05 0.25
CA PRO A 118 10.55 -3.91 -0.57
C PRO A 118 12.05 -3.65 -0.53
N PHE A 119 12.58 -3.15 -1.62
CA PHE A 119 13.98 -2.71 -1.68
C PHE A 119 14.11 -1.42 -0.88
N GLN A 120 15.22 -1.31 -0.15
CA GLN A 120 15.55 -0.21 0.74
C GLN A 120 17.04 0.08 0.67
N TYR A 121 17.45 1.32 0.95
CA TYR A 121 18.86 1.70 1.07
C TYR A 121 19.49 1.24 2.40
N THR A 122 18.66 0.82 3.36
CA THR A 122 19.05 0.19 4.62
C THR A 122 18.91 -1.33 4.53
N ASN A 123 19.55 -2.05 5.47
CA ASN A 123 19.52 -3.51 5.49
C ASN A 123 18.08 -4.03 5.70
N SER A 124 17.63 -4.85 4.76
CA SER A 124 16.45 -5.71 4.87
C SER A 124 16.90 -7.15 5.02
N TYR A 125 16.19 -7.95 5.81
CA TYR A 125 16.64 -9.30 6.19
C TYR A 125 15.86 -10.37 5.43
N PHE A 126 16.58 -11.18 4.66
CA PHE A 126 16.06 -12.46 4.15
C PHE A 126 15.79 -13.42 5.31
N VAL A 127 16.66 -13.39 6.31
CA VAL A 127 16.50 -14.06 7.60
C VAL A 127 17.27 -13.29 8.66
N ASN A 128 16.67 -13.16 9.84
CA ASN A 128 17.31 -12.57 11.00
C ASN A 128 17.29 -13.60 12.14
N ASN A 129 18.48 -14.00 12.62
CA ASN A 129 18.66 -15.03 13.65
C ASN A 129 18.11 -16.41 13.24
N SER A 130 18.64 -16.98 12.16
CA SER A 130 18.21 -18.29 11.63
C SER A 130 18.31 -19.39 12.70
N PRO A 131 17.25 -20.22 12.89
CA PRO A 131 17.35 -21.41 13.74
C PRO A 131 18.15 -22.54 13.07
N TYR A 132 18.38 -22.47 11.76
CA TYR A 132 19.18 -23.44 11.03
C TYR A 132 20.67 -23.15 11.24
N SER A 133 21.41 -24.08 11.83
CA SER A 133 22.86 -23.93 12.00
C SER A 133 23.59 -24.12 10.66
N LEU A 134 24.45 -23.17 10.31
CA LEU A 134 25.37 -23.24 9.17
C LEU A 134 26.71 -23.92 9.52
N GLN A 135 26.76 -24.57 10.69
CA GLN A 135 27.94 -25.30 11.13
C GLN A 135 28.08 -26.62 10.37
N VAL A 136 29.29 -26.83 9.86
CA VAL A 136 29.70 -28.05 9.17
C VAL A 136 31.09 -28.49 9.63
N VAL A 137 31.23 -29.77 9.95
CA VAL A 137 32.46 -30.44 10.37
C VAL A 137 32.87 -31.47 9.32
N ASN A 138 34.13 -31.37 8.89
CA ASN A 138 34.79 -32.26 7.91
C ASN A 138 34.00 -32.49 6.61
N ARG A 139 33.22 -31.50 6.16
CA ARG A 139 32.44 -31.56 4.93
C ARG A 139 32.26 -30.17 4.30
N TYR A 140 31.96 -30.18 3.01
CA TYR A 140 31.45 -29.04 2.27
C TYR A 140 29.92 -29.03 2.31
N PHE A 141 29.35 -27.84 2.44
CA PHE A 141 27.92 -27.60 2.33
C PHE A 141 27.68 -26.39 1.44
N MET A 142 26.64 -26.49 0.62
CA MET A 142 26.16 -25.37 -0.18
C MET A 142 24.64 -25.32 -0.12
N MET A 143 24.10 -24.11 -0.01
CA MET A 143 22.69 -23.86 -0.34
C MET A 143 22.55 -22.70 -1.31
N ILE A 144 21.47 -22.72 -2.08
CA ILE A 144 21.08 -21.69 -3.03
C ILE A 144 19.69 -21.22 -2.65
N LEU A 145 19.55 -19.93 -2.36
CA LEU A 145 18.27 -19.29 -2.12
C LEU A 145 17.85 -18.54 -3.39
N GLY A 146 16.76 -18.97 -4.01
CA GLY A 146 16.18 -18.29 -5.18
C GLY A 146 15.17 -17.24 -4.77
N TYR A 147 15.32 -16.04 -5.32
CA TYR A 147 14.41 -14.91 -5.11
C TYR A 147 13.86 -14.41 -6.43
N ASP A 148 12.53 -14.30 -6.47
CA ASP A 148 11.85 -13.53 -7.51
C ASP A 148 12.10 -12.03 -7.26
N VAL A 149 12.24 -11.27 -8.34
CA VAL A 149 12.17 -9.81 -8.30
C VAL A 149 10.82 -9.38 -8.83
N ILE A 150 10.09 -8.62 -8.02
CA ILE A 150 8.79 -8.05 -8.36
C ILE A 150 8.98 -6.55 -8.59
N ILE A 151 8.45 -6.05 -9.70
CA ILE A 151 8.33 -4.64 -10.01
C ILE A 151 6.85 -4.29 -9.98
N ASP A 152 6.47 -3.37 -9.09
CA ASP A 152 5.08 -2.98 -8.90
C ASP A 152 4.49 -2.36 -10.17
N GLY A 153 3.25 -2.73 -10.50
CA GLY A 153 2.49 -2.07 -11.56
C GLY A 153 1.96 -0.70 -11.16
N GLY A 154 1.58 0.10 -12.16
CA GLY A 154 0.86 1.35 -11.98
C GLY A 154 1.25 2.42 -13.00
N ALA A 155 0.40 3.46 -13.10
CA ALA A 155 0.58 4.58 -14.04
C ALA A 155 1.94 5.29 -13.90
N TYR A 156 2.55 5.24 -12.71
CA TYR A 156 3.86 5.82 -12.42
C TYR A 156 4.97 5.30 -13.36
N LEU A 157 4.83 4.08 -13.92
CA LEU A 157 5.78 3.53 -14.88
C LEU A 157 5.92 4.38 -16.15
N GLN A 158 4.91 5.20 -16.47
CA GLN A 158 4.94 6.11 -17.62
C GLN A 158 6.06 7.12 -17.45
N GLU A 159 6.25 7.62 -16.22
CA GLU A 159 7.33 8.52 -15.91
C GLU A 159 8.67 7.87 -16.17
N TYR A 160 8.84 6.55 -16.00
CA TYR A 160 10.11 5.83 -16.11
C TYR A 160 10.33 5.08 -17.43
N SER A 161 9.39 5.17 -18.38
CA SER A 161 9.53 4.52 -19.68
C SER A 161 10.80 4.99 -20.41
N SER A 162 11.63 4.05 -20.85
CA SER A 162 12.90 4.28 -21.54
C SER A 162 13.43 3.01 -22.20
N TRP A 163 14.10 3.16 -23.35
CA TRP A 163 14.90 2.09 -23.96
C TRP A 163 16.24 1.85 -23.23
N ASN A 164 16.67 2.79 -22.39
CA ASN A 164 17.88 2.64 -21.58
C ASN A 164 17.60 1.77 -20.34
N ASN A 165 18.52 0.85 -20.05
CA ASN A 165 18.40 -0.02 -18.89
C ASN A 165 18.73 0.75 -17.60
N TYR A 166 17.90 0.54 -16.58
CA TYR A 166 18.20 0.87 -15.20
C TYR A 166 19.12 -0.21 -14.61
N THR A 167 20.16 0.22 -13.89
CA THR A 167 21.03 -0.70 -13.16
C THR A 167 20.64 -0.72 -11.68
N VAL A 168 20.29 -1.90 -11.17
CA VAL A 168 19.98 -2.11 -9.76
C VAL A 168 21.18 -2.76 -9.10
N ASN A 169 21.84 -2.04 -8.18
CA ASN A 169 22.99 -2.55 -7.44
C ASN A 169 22.57 -2.90 -6.01
N LEU A 170 22.91 -4.11 -5.59
CA LEU A 170 22.63 -4.63 -4.26
C LEU A 170 23.92 -5.07 -3.60
N VAL A 171 23.93 -5.05 -2.27
CA VAL A 171 24.92 -5.76 -1.46
C VAL A 171 24.20 -6.74 -0.56
N ILE A 172 24.69 -7.97 -0.54
CA ILE A 172 24.21 -9.04 0.33
C ILE A 172 25.26 -9.31 1.40
N GLU A 173 24.83 -9.37 2.65
CA GLU A 173 25.69 -9.54 3.82
C GLU A 173 25.22 -10.74 4.63
N ILE A 174 26.18 -11.54 5.10
CA ILE A 174 25.95 -12.60 6.09
C ILE A 174 26.69 -12.26 7.37
N ARG A 175 26.00 -12.39 8.51
CA ARG A 175 26.51 -12.08 9.85
C ARG A 175 26.35 -13.27 10.78
N ASN A 176 27.26 -13.41 11.73
CA ASN A 176 27.20 -14.45 12.76
C ASN A 176 26.24 -14.07 13.91
N SER A 177 26.11 -14.94 14.92
CA SER A 177 25.26 -14.73 16.11
C SER A 177 25.58 -13.47 16.91
N LYS A 178 26.77 -12.91 16.78
CA LYS A 178 27.19 -11.67 17.45
C LYS A 178 26.93 -10.43 16.60
N GLY A 179 26.40 -10.59 15.39
CA GLY A 179 26.21 -9.51 14.42
C GLY A 179 27.49 -9.13 13.66
N GLU A 180 28.58 -9.86 13.83
CA GLU A 180 29.84 -9.60 13.13
C GLU A 180 29.71 -9.98 11.65
N LEU A 181 30.26 -9.15 10.76
CA LEU A 181 30.23 -9.40 9.33
C LEU A 181 31.12 -10.59 8.95
N ILE A 182 30.50 -11.60 8.36
CA ILE A 182 31.21 -12.80 7.89
C ILE A 182 31.61 -12.62 6.43
N ASP A 183 30.68 -12.25 5.55
CA ASP A 183 30.99 -11.92 4.17
C ASP A 183 29.99 -10.89 3.62
N SER A 184 30.43 -10.15 2.61
CA SER A 184 29.64 -9.13 1.92
C SER A 184 29.97 -9.17 0.43
N LYS A 185 28.95 -9.36 -0.41
CA LYS A 185 29.11 -9.47 -1.86
C LYS A 185 28.13 -8.58 -2.61
N PRO A 186 28.61 -7.84 -3.63
CA PRO A 186 27.72 -7.14 -4.52
C PRO A 186 27.00 -8.13 -5.46
N VAL A 187 25.78 -7.78 -5.85
CA VAL A 187 25.10 -8.38 -6.98
C VAL A 187 24.30 -7.28 -7.67
N SER A 188 24.23 -7.32 -9.00
CA SER A 188 23.43 -6.38 -9.77
C SER A 188 22.64 -7.10 -10.83
N PHE A 189 21.59 -6.44 -11.31
CA PHE A 189 20.83 -6.84 -12.49
C PHE A 189 20.36 -5.59 -13.24
N GLN A 190 20.01 -5.79 -14.50
CA GLN A 190 19.45 -4.72 -15.34
C GLN A 190 17.95 -4.86 -15.48
N MET A 191 17.27 -3.71 -15.58
CA MET A 191 15.83 -3.62 -15.78
C MET A 191 15.53 -2.63 -16.91
N GLN A 192 14.60 -2.98 -17.80
CA GLN A 192 14.10 -2.07 -18.84
C GLN A 192 12.63 -1.79 -18.59
N ILE A 193 12.27 -0.51 -18.47
CA ILE A 193 10.88 -0.08 -18.33
C ILE A 193 10.41 0.40 -19.70
N HIS A 194 9.63 -0.41 -20.39
CA HIS A 194 9.02 -0.02 -21.66
C HIS A 194 7.65 -0.69 -21.80
N PRO A 195 6.63 -0.19 -21.07
CA PRO A 195 5.27 -0.66 -21.23
C PRO A 195 4.75 -0.44 -22.65
N ASP A 196 4.18 -1.50 -23.25
CA ASP A 196 3.63 -1.47 -24.61
C ASP A 196 2.09 -1.22 -24.59
N ASP A 197 1.46 -1.30 -23.42
CA ASP A 197 0.05 -1.01 -23.18
C ASP A 197 -0.18 0.45 -22.72
N THR A 198 -1.43 0.81 -22.40
CA THR A 198 -1.77 2.18 -21.96
C THR A 198 -1.68 2.33 -20.44
N PRO A 199 -1.19 3.48 -19.93
CA PRO A 199 -1.16 3.73 -18.50
C PRO A 199 -2.56 3.55 -17.88
N PRO A 200 -2.69 2.84 -16.74
CA PRO A 200 -3.95 2.76 -16.03
C PRO A 200 -4.34 4.17 -15.60
N LYS A 201 -5.63 4.49 -15.67
CA LYS A 201 -6.14 5.75 -15.14
C LYS A 201 -5.87 5.79 -13.63
N PRO A 202 -5.53 6.95 -13.04
CA PRO A 202 -5.43 7.09 -11.59
C PRO A 202 -6.70 6.54 -10.93
N ALA A 203 -6.55 5.85 -9.80
CA ALA A 203 -7.70 5.40 -9.02
C ALA A 203 -8.52 6.63 -8.64
N GLU A 204 -9.79 6.62 -9.01
CA GLU A 204 -10.65 7.75 -8.74
C GLU A 204 -11.03 7.78 -7.25
N GLU A 205 -10.71 8.89 -6.58
CA GLU A 205 -11.05 9.09 -5.16
C GLU A 205 -12.29 9.98 -5.01
N TYR A 206 -13.23 9.52 -4.17
CA TYR A 206 -14.51 10.17 -3.91
C TYR A 206 -14.86 10.09 -2.43
N MET A 207 -15.36 11.20 -1.88
CA MET A 207 -15.90 11.22 -0.53
C MET A 207 -17.17 12.07 -0.48
N ILE A 208 -18.19 11.58 0.20
CA ILE A 208 -19.39 12.33 0.58
C ILE A 208 -19.63 12.15 2.06
N MET A 209 -19.87 13.24 2.78
CA MET A 209 -20.13 13.19 4.21
C MET A 209 -21.22 14.18 4.59
N LEU A 210 -22.15 13.73 5.44
CA LEU A 210 -23.12 14.60 6.11
C LEU A 210 -22.60 14.99 7.49
N ASP A 211 -22.69 16.27 7.81
CA ASP A 211 -22.40 16.79 9.15
C ASP A 211 -23.31 16.12 10.19
N PRO A 212 -22.80 15.74 11.39
CA PRO A 212 -23.60 15.11 12.44
C PRO A 212 -24.88 15.88 12.79
N LEU A 213 -24.86 17.21 12.77
CA LEU A 213 -26.02 18.04 13.07
C LEU A 213 -27.08 18.00 11.95
N ALA A 214 -26.67 17.68 10.73
CA ALA A 214 -27.54 17.58 9.56
C ALA A 214 -28.11 16.16 9.32
N LYS A 215 -27.72 15.16 10.12
CA LYS A 215 -28.20 13.78 9.99
C LYS A 215 -29.67 13.61 10.41
N ASN A 216 -30.13 14.42 11.36
CA ASN A 216 -31.50 14.40 11.86
C ASN A 216 -32.15 15.76 11.62
N VAL A 217 -33.10 15.79 10.69
CA VAL A 217 -33.82 17.00 10.31
C VAL A 217 -35.16 17.05 11.01
N LEU A 218 -35.44 18.16 11.71
CA LEU A 218 -36.73 18.41 12.35
C LEU A 218 -37.34 19.68 11.78
N LEU A 219 -38.51 19.52 11.15
CA LEU A 219 -39.40 20.60 10.73
C LEU A 219 -40.60 20.58 11.68
N GLU A 220 -40.78 21.65 12.45
CA GLU A 220 -41.75 21.69 13.54
C GLU A 220 -42.78 22.79 13.30
N PHE A 221 -44.05 22.43 13.29
CA PHE A 221 -45.17 23.36 13.18
C PHE A 221 -45.77 23.61 14.56
N LYS A 222 -45.52 24.80 15.13
CA LYS A 222 -45.92 25.17 16.50
C LYS A 222 -47.10 26.12 16.55
N THR A 223 -47.20 26.98 15.54
CA THR A 223 -48.14 28.11 15.52
C THR A 223 -48.99 28.08 14.25
N PRO A 224 -50.19 28.67 14.24
CA PRO A 224 -50.97 28.86 13.01
C PRO A 224 -50.18 29.55 11.88
N ALA A 225 -49.24 30.43 12.23
CA ALA A 225 -48.37 31.10 11.27
C ALA A 225 -47.41 30.13 10.56
N ASP A 226 -46.96 29.07 11.24
CA ASP A 226 -46.11 28.04 10.62
C ASP A 226 -46.88 27.26 9.55
N TYR A 227 -48.16 27.00 9.76
CA TYR A 227 -49.01 26.36 8.75
C TYR A 227 -49.32 27.32 7.58
N ALA A 228 -49.59 28.59 7.88
CA ALA A 228 -49.87 29.61 6.87
C ALA A 228 -48.65 29.90 5.98
N ASN A 229 -47.46 30.02 6.56
CA ASN A 229 -46.24 30.44 5.87
C ASN A 229 -45.32 29.28 5.46
N GLY A 230 -45.54 28.08 6.02
CA GLY A 230 -44.58 26.99 5.94
C GLY A 230 -43.43 27.16 6.92
N VAL A 231 -42.65 26.10 7.07
CA VAL A 231 -41.46 26.07 7.94
C VAL A 231 -40.22 25.83 7.11
N SER A 232 -39.08 26.35 7.57
CA SER A 232 -37.79 26.18 6.91
C SER A 232 -36.69 25.97 7.94
N LYS A 233 -35.77 25.06 7.64
CA LYS A 233 -34.59 24.77 8.47
C LYS A 233 -33.34 24.73 7.59
N ILE A 234 -32.35 25.52 8.00
CA ILE A 234 -31.05 25.62 7.33
C ILE A 234 -30.00 24.88 8.16
N TYR A 235 -29.23 24.04 7.50
CA TYR A 235 -28.03 23.41 8.04
C TYR A 235 -26.82 23.88 7.25
N ASN A 236 -26.00 24.72 7.87
CA ASN A 236 -24.79 25.25 7.26
C ASN A 236 -23.71 24.17 7.18
N ARG A 237 -22.96 24.10 6.07
CA ARG A 237 -21.87 23.14 5.85
C ARG A 237 -22.30 21.68 6.07
N ALA A 238 -23.57 21.40 5.80
CA ALA A 238 -24.22 20.14 6.10
C ALA A 238 -23.76 18.96 5.23
N LEU A 239 -23.29 19.24 4.02
CA LEU A 239 -22.80 18.24 3.09
C LEU A 239 -21.38 18.62 2.65
N SER A 240 -20.43 17.69 2.74
CA SER A 240 -19.07 17.86 2.24
C SER A 240 -18.69 16.82 1.19
N ILE A 241 -17.92 17.26 0.19
CA ILE A 241 -17.56 16.46 -0.97
C ILE A 241 -16.09 16.66 -1.33
N THR A 242 -15.41 15.55 -1.65
CA THR A 242 -14.19 15.55 -2.46
C THR A 242 -14.36 14.61 -3.65
N SER A 243 -13.79 15.00 -4.79
CA SER A 243 -13.88 14.22 -6.02
C SER A 243 -12.70 14.54 -6.95
N SER A 244 -12.11 13.48 -7.51
CA SER A 244 -11.01 13.56 -8.48
C SER A 244 -11.47 13.84 -9.92
N THR A 245 -12.77 13.69 -10.21
CA THR A 245 -13.42 13.92 -11.52
C THR A 245 -14.58 14.91 -11.40
N GLY A 246 -15.27 15.21 -12.51
CA GLY A 246 -16.60 15.80 -12.42
C GLY A 246 -17.51 14.93 -11.54
N TYR A 247 -18.57 15.52 -10.98
CA TYR A 247 -19.45 14.81 -10.06
C TYR A 247 -20.89 15.33 -10.09
N ALA A 248 -21.82 14.44 -9.76
CA ALA A 248 -23.20 14.75 -9.46
C ALA A 248 -23.57 14.21 -8.08
N VAL A 249 -24.40 14.94 -7.33
CA VAL A 249 -24.98 14.46 -6.08
C VAL A 249 -26.46 14.26 -6.29
N GLN A 250 -26.93 13.08 -5.92
CA GLN A 250 -28.33 12.73 -5.97
C GLN A 250 -28.88 12.53 -4.57
N VAL A 251 -30.16 12.85 -4.42
CA VAL A 251 -30.94 12.56 -3.22
C VAL A 251 -32.18 11.76 -3.61
N ASN A 252 -32.57 10.84 -2.74
CA ASN A 252 -33.89 10.22 -2.75
C ASN A 252 -34.29 9.82 -1.34
N SER A 253 -35.58 9.72 -1.08
CA SER A 253 -36.10 9.06 0.11
C SER A 253 -36.13 7.54 -0.07
N THR A 254 -36.14 6.82 1.05
CA THR A 254 -36.36 5.36 1.04
C THR A 254 -37.80 5.00 0.69
N ASN A 255 -38.77 5.83 1.10
CA ASN A 255 -40.20 5.62 0.90
C ASN A 255 -40.87 6.85 0.28
N SER A 256 -42.00 6.66 -0.40
CA SER A 256 -42.80 7.77 -0.99
C SER A 256 -43.50 8.62 0.07
N ASP A 257 -43.75 8.05 1.25
CA ASP A 257 -44.40 8.71 2.37
C ASP A 257 -43.50 8.66 3.61
N LEU A 258 -43.59 9.71 4.43
CA LEU A 258 -43.19 9.70 5.83
C LEU A 258 -44.28 8.99 6.65
N THR A 259 -43.87 8.30 7.71
CA THR A 259 -44.79 7.52 8.56
C THR A 259 -44.74 7.98 10.01
N SER A 260 -45.90 8.02 10.66
CA SER A 260 -46.03 8.26 12.09
C SER A 260 -46.08 6.96 12.90
N THR A 261 -46.04 7.07 14.23
CA THR A 261 -46.17 5.93 15.15
C THR A 261 -47.55 5.26 15.09
N SER A 262 -48.59 6.00 14.69
CA SER A 262 -49.94 5.47 14.46
C SER A 262 -50.18 4.98 13.02
N ASN A 263 -49.11 4.84 12.22
CA ASN A 263 -49.13 4.47 10.80
C ASN A 263 -49.83 5.47 9.85
N GLN A 264 -49.95 6.73 10.26
CA GLN A 264 -50.42 7.79 9.38
C GLN A 264 -49.31 8.16 8.38
N ARG A 265 -49.72 8.57 7.18
CA ARG A 265 -48.82 8.83 6.06
C ARG A 265 -48.82 10.30 5.66
N LEU A 266 -47.65 10.86 5.44
CA LEU A 266 -47.46 12.20 4.89
C LEU A 266 -46.55 12.10 3.65
N PRO A 267 -47.01 12.48 2.45
CA PRO A 267 -46.18 12.40 1.25
C PRO A 267 -44.86 13.13 1.41
N VAL A 268 -43.74 12.48 1.09
CA VAL A 268 -42.40 13.06 1.29
C VAL A 268 -42.17 14.29 0.41
N ASN A 269 -42.86 14.38 -0.73
CA ASN A 269 -42.88 15.54 -1.61
C ASN A 269 -43.63 16.76 -1.04
N ALA A 270 -44.10 16.69 0.21
CA ALA A 270 -44.51 17.87 0.98
C ALA A 270 -43.32 18.70 1.48
N ILE A 271 -42.10 18.13 1.41
CA ILE A 271 -40.86 18.78 1.81
C ILE A 271 -40.00 19.03 0.58
N ASN A 272 -39.48 20.24 0.46
CA ASN A 272 -38.48 20.62 -0.53
C ASN A 272 -37.09 20.61 0.11
N LEU A 273 -36.09 20.22 -0.69
CA LEU A 273 -34.68 20.37 -0.37
C LEU A 273 -34.05 21.34 -1.37
N SER A 274 -33.52 22.44 -0.85
CA SER A 274 -32.64 23.36 -1.57
C SER A 274 -31.20 23.20 -1.09
N VAL A 275 -30.26 23.27 -2.02
CA VAL A 275 -28.83 23.14 -1.75
C VAL A 275 -28.11 24.39 -2.23
N LYS A 276 -27.29 24.98 -1.37
CA LYS A 276 -26.44 26.13 -1.72
C LYS A 276 -24.97 25.79 -1.54
N ASP A 277 -24.13 26.32 -2.40
CA ASP A 277 -22.69 26.32 -2.15
C ASP A 277 -22.39 27.23 -0.94
N ASN A 278 -21.71 26.69 0.07
CA ASN A 278 -21.55 27.39 1.35
C ASN A 278 -20.71 28.69 1.22
N GLN A 279 -19.79 28.76 0.25
CA GLN A 279 -18.93 29.93 0.06
C GLN A 279 -19.59 31.01 -0.80
N SER A 280 -20.05 30.64 -1.99
CA SER A 280 -20.64 31.56 -2.97
C SER A 280 -22.11 31.88 -2.69
N GLN A 281 -22.78 31.07 -1.86
CA GLN A 281 -24.22 31.12 -1.59
C GLN A 281 -25.10 30.94 -2.83
N SER A 282 -24.51 30.43 -3.92
CA SER A 282 -25.22 30.11 -5.16
C SER A 282 -26.13 28.89 -4.97
N LEU A 283 -27.32 28.94 -5.57
CA LEU A 283 -28.26 27.81 -5.55
C LEU A 283 -27.77 26.73 -6.52
N MET A 284 -27.49 25.54 -5.98
CA MET A 284 -26.98 24.39 -6.74
C MET A 284 -28.11 23.47 -7.21
N GLY A 285 -29.18 23.36 -6.42
CA GLY A 285 -30.34 22.54 -6.73
C GLY A 285 -31.51 22.84 -5.80
N ASN A 286 -32.72 22.64 -6.31
CA ASN A 286 -33.96 22.74 -5.54
C ASN A 286 -34.94 21.68 -6.03
N VAL A 287 -35.32 20.75 -5.16
CA VAL A 287 -36.16 19.61 -5.51
C VAL A 287 -37.23 19.39 -4.45
N GLY A 288 -38.43 19.00 -4.87
CA GLY A 288 -39.38 18.34 -3.97
C GLY A 288 -38.90 16.91 -3.71
N LEU A 289 -38.76 16.52 -2.45
CA LEU A 289 -38.23 15.20 -2.10
C LEU A 289 -39.12 14.08 -2.68
N SER A 290 -38.50 13.00 -3.11
CA SER A 290 -39.21 11.84 -3.64
C SER A 290 -38.40 10.56 -3.45
N SER A 291 -39.04 9.40 -3.66
CA SER A 291 -38.33 8.11 -3.68
C SER A 291 -37.53 7.88 -4.96
N SER A 292 -37.69 8.75 -5.97
CA SER A 292 -36.89 8.73 -7.18
C SER A 292 -35.60 9.53 -6.98
N LYS A 293 -34.50 9.09 -7.63
CA LYS A 293 -33.22 9.81 -7.56
C LYS A 293 -33.33 11.15 -8.27
N GLN A 294 -33.00 12.22 -7.56
CA GLN A 294 -33.03 13.59 -8.08
C GLN A 294 -31.65 14.23 -7.91
N SER A 295 -31.12 14.83 -8.97
CA SER A 295 -29.84 15.55 -8.89
C SER A 295 -30.02 16.88 -8.16
N ILE A 296 -29.14 17.14 -7.19
CA ILE A 296 -29.15 18.35 -6.36
C ILE A 296 -27.86 19.16 -6.47
N ILE A 297 -26.78 18.57 -7.00
CA ILE A 297 -25.53 19.24 -7.35
C ILE A 297 -25.01 18.58 -8.62
N THR A 298 -24.57 19.37 -9.60
CA THR A 298 -23.83 18.87 -10.77
C THR A 298 -22.62 19.77 -11.00
N SER A 299 -21.45 19.17 -11.20
CA SER A 299 -20.22 19.88 -11.54
C SER A 299 -19.40 19.08 -12.54
N THR A 300 -18.97 19.72 -13.62
CA THR A 300 -18.04 19.11 -14.58
C THR A 300 -16.58 19.20 -14.12
N ALA A 301 -16.30 20.00 -13.09
CA ALA A 301 -14.98 20.20 -12.53
C ALA A 301 -14.76 19.37 -11.25
N PRO A 302 -13.54 18.87 -11.01
CA PRO A 302 -13.24 18.13 -9.79
C PRO A 302 -13.33 18.98 -8.53
N ALA A 303 -13.59 18.30 -7.41
CA ALA A 303 -13.52 18.84 -6.05
C ALA A 303 -12.27 18.30 -5.36
N LYS A 304 -11.08 18.72 -5.85
CA LYS A 304 -9.78 18.27 -5.33
C LYS A 304 -9.54 18.69 -3.87
N THR A 305 -10.21 19.76 -3.43
CA THR A 305 -10.31 20.17 -2.03
C THR A 305 -11.75 20.03 -1.55
N VAL A 306 -11.93 19.86 -0.24
CA VAL A 306 -13.25 19.66 0.35
C VAL A 306 -14.16 20.85 0.04
N ARG A 307 -15.27 20.60 -0.66
CA ARG A 307 -16.34 21.58 -0.89
C ARG A 307 -17.48 21.34 0.10
N TYR A 308 -18.07 22.43 0.58
CA TYR A 308 -19.14 22.40 1.58
C TYR A 308 -20.41 23.02 1.01
N PHE A 309 -21.55 22.42 1.36
CA PHE A 309 -22.86 22.86 0.91
C PHE A 309 -23.81 23.00 2.09
N ASP A 310 -24.66 24.02 2.01
CA ASP A 310 -25.75 24.24 2.95
C ASP A 310 -26.99 23.49 2.45
N LEU A 311 -27.66 22.78 3.37
CA LEU A 311 -28.91 22.07 3.08
C LEU A 311 -30.07 22.82 3.73
N ILE A 312 -31.09 23.13 2.94
CA ILE A 312 -32.28 23.89 3.36
C ILE A 312 -33.49 23.02 3.12
N TYR A 313 -34.16 22.63 4.20
CA TYR A 313 -35.40 21.85 4.14
C TYR A 313 -36.57 22.78 4.41
N SER A 314 -37.59 22.75 3.55
CA SER A 314 -38.75 23.65 3.69
C SER A 314 -40.06 23.00 3.28
N THR A 315 -41.16 23.53 3.79
CA THR A 315 -42.52 23.21 3.36
C THR A 315 -43.12 24.39 2.61
N LYS A 316 -44.20 24.15 1.87
CA LYS A 316 -44.91 25.20 1.14
C LYS A 316 -45.89 25.93 2.09
N ALA A 317 -45.97 27.24 1.95
CA ALA A 317 -46.98 28.07 2.60
C ALA A 317 -48.41 27.59 2.28
N GLY A 318 -49.25 27.44 3.31
CA GLY A 318 -50.65 27.05 3.16
C GLY A 318 -50.87 25.65 2.61
N ASP A 319 -49.91 24.73 2.77
CA ASP A 319 -50.03 23.37 2.26
C ASP A 319 -51.01 22.54 3.11
N THR A 320 -52.21 22.31 2.57
CA THR A 320 -53.33 21.61 3.22
C THR A 320 -52.96 20.20 3.71
N ARG A 321 -51.91 19.59 3.15
CA ARG A 321 -51.38 18.30 3.61
C ARG A 321 -50.93 18.31 5.07
N PHE A 322 -50.64 19.48 5.65
CA PHE A 322 -50.28 19.63 7.07
C PHE A 322 -51.46 20.06 7.96
N PHE A 323 -52.53 20.61 7.39
CA PHE A 323 -53.71 21.06 8.15
C PHE A 323 -54.65 19.90 8.50
N ASP A 324 -54.87 18.98 7.55
CA ASP A 324 -55.85 17.90 7.67
C ASP A 324 -55.27 16.61 8.28
N ARG A 325 -54.19 16.73 9.06
CA ARG A 325 -53.45 15.58 9.62
C ARG A 325 -53.44 15.56 11.13
N THR A 326 -53.36 14.36 11.70
CA THR A 326 -53.14 14.19 13.13
C THR A 326 -51.77 14.75 13.50
N GLN A 327 -51.75 15.51 14.61
CA GLN A 327 -50.54 16.09 15.17
C GLN A 327 -49.65 14.99 15.74
N GLU A 328 -48.75 14.49 14.92
CA GLU A 328 -47.81 13.41 15.23
C GLU A 328 -46.46 13.68 14.58
N GLN A 329 -45.42 12.96 15.01
CA GLN A 329 -44.13 12.98 14.35
C GLN A 329 -44.14 12.02 13.16
N TYR A 330 -44.01 12.57 11.95
CA TYR A 330 -43.83 11.80 10.72
C TYR A 330 -42.34 11.73 10.38
N SER A 331 -41.83 10.55 10.07
CA SER A 331 -40.39 10.33 9.85
C SER A 331 -40.11 9.51 8.59
N GLY A 332 -38.89 9.65 8.07
CA GLY A 332 -38.40 8.94 6.90
C GLY A 332 -36.89 9.13 6.75
N THR A 333 -36.29 8.45 5.78
CA THR A 333 -34.83 8.45 5.57
C THR A 333 -34.51 8.95 4.16
N LEU A 334 -33.50 9.83 4.08
CA LEU A 334 -32.93 10.29 2.81
C LEU A 334 -31.58 9.60 2.58
N ILE A 335 -31.30 9.27 1.33
CA ILE A 335 -30.03 8.73 0.86
C ILE A 335 -29.39 9.78 -0.05
N PHE A 336 -28.15 10.14 0.27
CA PHE A 336 -27.31 10.99 -0.57
C PHE A 336 -26.28 10.13 -1.28
N SER A 337 -26.17 10.26 -2.60
CA SER A 337 -25.23 9.52 -3.44
C SER A 337 -24.34 10.46 -4.22
N LEU A 338 -23.03 10.21 -4.22
CA LEU A 338 -22.06 10.90 -5.07
C LEU A 338 -21.76 10.04 -6.30
N ILE A 339 -21.94 10.61 -7.48
CA ILE A 339 -21.78 9.92 -8.76
C ILE A 339 -20.68 10.62 -9.55
N PRO A 340 -19.58 9.92 -9.88
CA PRO A 340 -18.57 10.42 -10.82
C PRO A 340 -19.17 10.78 -12.18
N GLN A 341 -18.61 11.79 -12.84
CA GLN A 341 -18.99 12.22 -14.19
C GLN A 341 -17.83 12.13 -15.16
#